data_AF-A0A924AF36-F1
#
_entry.id   AF-A0A924AF36-F1
#
_cell.length_a   1.000
_cell.length_b   1.000
_cell.length_c   1.000
_cell.angle_alpha   90.00
_cell.angle_beta   90.00
_cell.angle_gamma   90.00
#
_symmetry.space_group_name_H-M   'P 1'
#
loop_
_entity.id
_entity.type
_entity.pdbx_description
1 polymer ?
#
loop_
_entity_poly.entity_id
_entity_poly.type
_entity_poly.pdbx_seq_one_letter_code
_entity_poly.pdbx_strand_id
1 'polypeptide(L)'
;MNSKTRTAPGQAQEHDRIFRAAFAAVSVARERLVNIRPHRSITPLTVTPWLLVQAIGLPLLLCGLIYLGKPMLMDFWRECILFWSNLLNIPFTLSPQLDSGGQRPLAYAGGLPAPRPGATTLWVTALVTLGALVLSFPMKHAKLPLKYPLRIFTVVQAGALLYFWLLPGGFPYSMVRHSEELMTIGYA
;
A
#
# COMPACT_ATOMS: atom_id res chain seq x y z
N MET A 1 -1.47 64.40 -33.82
CA MET A 1 -1.81 62.99 -34.09
C MET A 1 -2.55 62.44 -32.88
N ASN A 2 -3.82 62.05 -33.02
CA ASN A 2 -4.48 61.04 -32.16
C ASN A 2 -5.90 60.79 -32.69
N SER A 3 -6.00 59.96 -33.73
CA SER A 3 -7.26 59.34 -34.17
C SER A 3 -7.20 57.88 -33.79
N LYS A 4 -7.72 57.51 -32.62
CA LYS A 4 -7.95 56.11 -32.29
C LYS A 4 -9.27 55.99 -31.54
N THR A 5 -9.90 54.85 -31.78
CA THR A 5 -11.04 54.25 -31.08
C THR A 5 -12.44 54.79 -31.36
N ARG A 6 -13.05 54.32 -32.46
CA ARG A 6 -14.52 54.12 -32.52
C ARG A 6 -14.93 53.04 -33.54
N THR A 7 -14.35 51.84 -33.46
CA THR A 7 -14.72 50.67 -34.28
C THR A 7 -14.57 49.36 -33.48
N ALA A 8 -15.10 49.31 -32.25
CA ALA A 8 -14.93 48.15 -31.36
C ALA A 8 -16.22 47.36 -30.98
N PRO A 9 -17.43 47.95 -30.87
CA PRO A 9 -18.56 47.21 -30.31
C PRO A 9 -19.27 46.27 -31.31
N GLY A 10 -19.33 46.64 -32.60
CA GLY A 10 -20.05 45.85 -33.61
C GLY A 10 -19.34 44.56 -34.02
N GLN A 11 -18.03 44.62 -34.24
CA GLN A 11 -17.24 43.43 -34.64
C GLN A 11 -17.12 42.40 -33.52
N ALA A 12 -17.08 42.84 -32.25
CA ALA A 12 -17.06 41.93 -31.11
C ALA A 12 -18.38 41.17 -30.95
N GLN A 13 -19.53 41.84 -31.19
CA GLN A 13 -20.84 41.19 -31.16
C GLN A 13 -21.05 40.22 -32.32
N GLU A 14 -20.55 40.55 -33.51
CA GLU A 14 -20.61 39.67 -34.69
C GLU A 14 -19.81 38.37 -34.46
N HIS A 15 -18.59 38.49 -33.93
CA HIS A 15 -17.76 37.33 -33.59
C HIS A 15 -18.39 36.46 -32.49
N ASP A 16 -18.97 37.07 -31.46
CA ASP A 16 -19.62 36.31 -30.37
C ASP A 16 -20.84 35.53 -30.89
N ARG A 17 -21.58 36.12 -31.84
CA ARG A 17 -22.73 35.47 -32.48
C ARG A 17 -22.30 34.30 -33.37
N ILE A 18 -21.28 34.47 -34.18
CA ILE A 18 -20.73 33.42 -35.05
C ILE A 18 -20.15 32.28 -34.21
N PHE A 19 -19.41 32.61 -33.15
CA PHE A 19 -18.82 31.63 -32.25
C PHE A 19 -19.91 30.77 -31.58
N ARG A 20 -20.97 31.39 -31.05
CA ARG A 20 -22.10 30.67 -30.45
C ARG A 20 -22.82 29.78 -31.45
N ALA A 21 -23.03 30.25 -32.67
CA ALA A 21 -23.67 29.46 -33.73
C ALA A 21 -22.82 28.25 -34.12
N ALA A 22 -21.50 28.43 -34.26
CA ALA A 22 -20.57 27.34 -34.53
C ALA A 22 -20.52 26.32 -33.38
N PHE A 23 -20.50 26.79 -32.13
CA PHE A 23 -20.49 25.92 -30.95
C PHE A 23 -21.77 25.09 -30.85
N ALA A 24 -22.94 25.70 -31.13
CA ALA A 24 -24.22 25.00 -31.16
C ALA A 24 -24.29 23.96 -32.28
N ALA A 25 -23.73 24.25 -33.45
CA ALA A 25 -23.66 23.29 -34.55
C ALA A 25 -22.76 22.08 -34.19
N VAL A 26 -21.62 22.34 -33.53
CA VAL A 26 -20.70 21.28 -33.07
C VAL A 26 -21.32 20.44 -31.95
N SER A 27 -22.06 21.03 -31.01
CA SER A 27 -22.72 20.27 -29.94
C SER A 27 -23.79 19.33 -30.49
N VAL A 28 -24.61 19.80 -31.44
CA VAL A 28 -25.63 18.97 -32.11
C VAL A 28 -25.00 17.85 -32.95
N ALA A 29 -23.90 18.14 -33.65
CA ALA A 29 -23.16 17.12 -34.40
C ALA A 29 -22.53 16.07 -33.47
N ARG A 30 -22.01 16.50 -32.31
CA ARG A 30 -21.44 15.61 -31.30
C ARG A 30 -22.51 14.69 -30.70
N GLU A 31 -23.69 15.19 -30.36
CA GLU A 31 -24.79 14.37 -29.83
C GLU A 31 -25.26 13.31 -30.83
N ARG A 32 -25.26 13.61 -32.12
CA ARG A 32 -25.65 12.65 -33.17
C ARG A 32 -24.59 11.58 -33.45
N LEU A 33 -23.30 11.94 -33.34
CA LEU A 33 -22.20 11.06 -33.74
C LEU A 33 -21.58 10.28 -32.57
N VAL A 34 -21.70 10.79 -31.35
CA VAL A 34 -20.92 10.33 -30.20
C VAL A 34 -21.86 9.80 -29.12
N ASN A 35 -22.31 8.56 -29.29
CA ASN A 35 -22.99 7.81 -28.24
C ASN A 35 -21.94 7.25 -27.26
N ILE A 36 -21.35 8.12 -26.43
CA ILE A 36 -20.48 7.66 -25.35
C ILE A 36 -21.39 7.10 -24.27
N ARG A 37 -21.42 5.77 -24.16
CA ARG A 37 -21.96 5.09 -22.99
C ARG A 37 -21.22 5.63 -21.76
N PRO A 38 -21.89 6.33 -20.83
CA PRO A 38 -21.20 6.91 -19.68
C PRO A 38 -20.48 5.81 -18.92
N HIS A 39 -19.16 5.95 -18.75
CA HIS A 39 -18.38 5.06 -17.90
C HIS A 39 -19.01 5.08 -16.50
N ARG A 40 -19.12 3.91 -15.86
CA ARG A 40 -19.78 3.72 -14.54
C ARG A 40 -19.26 4.68 -13.45
N SER A 41 -18.07 5.26 -13.64
CA SER A 41 -17.44 6.30 -12.81
C SER A 41 -18.05 7.70 -12.93
N ILE A 42 -18.88 7.98 -13.95
CA ILE A 42 -19.52 9.27 -14.21
C ILE A 42 -21.01 9.25 -13.80
N THR A 43 -21.56 8.09 -13.43
CA THR A 43 -22.92 8.03 -12.88
C THR A 43 -22.95 8.83 -11.58
N PRO A 44 -23.72 9.93 -11.50
CA PRO A 44 -23.83 10.68 -10.25
C PRO A 44 -24.45 9.75 -9.21
N LEU A 45 -23.70 9.42 -8.15
CA LEU A 45 -24.28 8.72 -7.01
C LEU A 45 -25.31 9.65 -6.39
N THR A 46 -26.57 9.27 -6.46
CA THR A 46 -27.64 9.93 -5.70
C THR A 46 -27.32 9.71 -4.22
N VAL A 47 -26.90 10.79 -3.54
CA VAL A 47 -26.51 10.76 -2.13
C VAL A 47 -27.77 10.59 -1.28
N THR A 48 -28.19 9.33 -1.10
CA THR A 48 -29.28 8.98 -0.19
C THR A 48 -28.75 9.03 1.24
N PRO A 49 -29.52 9.52 2.23
CA PRO A 49 -29.11 9.50 3.65
C PRO A 49 -28.65 8.11 4.13
N TRP A 50 -29.27 7.06 3.59
CA TRP A 50 -28.88 5.67 3.82
C TRP A 50 -27.46 5.35 3.32
N LEU A 51 -27.07 5.88 2.16
CA LEU A 51 -25.72 5.71 1.61
C LEU A 51 -24.68 6.40 2.50
N LEU A 52 -25.01 7.56 3.08
CA LEU A 52 -24.13 8.24 4.04
C LEU A 52 -23.98 7.44 5.33
N VAL A 53 -25.07 6.89 5.87
CA VAL A 53 -25.03 6.01 7.04
C VAL A 53 -24.19 4.77 6.75
N GLN A 54 -24.30 4.18 5.57
CA GLN A 54 -23.47 3.02 5.20
C GLN A 54 -22.00 3.41 5.00
N ALA A 55 -21.73 4.54 4.34
CA ALA A 55 -20.38 5.02 4.06
C ALA A 55 -19.60 5.42 5.33
N ILE A 56 -20.29 5.85 6.38
CA ILE A 56 -19.67 6.24 7.66
C ILE A 56 -19.78 5.11 8.70
N GLY A 57 -20.94 4.47 8.78
CA GLY A 57 -21.24 3.43 9.75
C GLY A 57 -20.44 2.15 9.53
N LEU A 58 -20.20 1.74 8.27
CA LEU A 58 -19.40 0.55 7.99
C LEU A 58 -17.93 0.73 8.40
N PRO A 59 -17.23 1.83 8.03
CA PRO A 59 -15.89 2.09 8.56
C PRO A 59 -15.86 2.20 10.08
N LEU A 60 -16.81 2.91 10.71
CA LEU A 60 -16.84 3.04 12.16
C LEU A 60 -17.04 1.68 12.86
N LEU A 61 -17.92 0.84 12.32
CA LEU A 61 -18.15 -0.50 12.86
C LEU A 61 -16.89 -1.36 12.72
N LEU A 62 -16.26 -1.35 11.55
CA LEU A 62 -15.03 -2.13 11.32
C LEU A 62 -13.86 -1.61 12.16
N CYS A 63 -13.65 -0.31 12.23
CA CYS A 63 -12.64 0.31 13.09
C CYS A 63 -12.92 0.04 14.57
N GLY A 64 -14.19 0.10 14.99
CA GLY A 64 -14.62 -0.21 16.36
C GLY A 64 -14.39 -1.68 16.70
N LEU A 65 -14.69 -2.60 15.78
CA LEU A 65 -14.44 -4.03 15.94
C LEU A 65 -12.94 -4.33 16.04
N ILE A 66 -12.12 -3.67 15.22
CA ILE A 66 -10.65 -3.77 15.30
C ILE A 66 -10.15 -3.20 16.63
N TYR A 67 -10.72 -2.09 17.10
CA TYR A 67 -10.34 -1.48 18.37
C TYR A 67 -10.68 -2.40 19.56
N LEU A 68 -11.88 -2.99 19.59
CA LEU A 68 -12.26 -3.97 20.62
C LEU A 68 -11.49 -5.28 20.51
N GLY A 69 -11.23 -5.74 19.29
CA GLY A 69 -10.49 -6.97 19.01
C GLY A 69 -8.97 -6.82 19.13
N LYS A 70 -8.47 -5.60 19.41
CA LYS A 70 -7.04 -5.29 19.53
C LYS A 70 -6.27 -6.27 20.43
N PRO A 71 -6.68 -6.57 21.68
CA PRO A 71 -5.92 -7.49 22.53
C PRO A 71 -5.82 -8.89 21.91
N MET A 72 -6.95 -9.46 21.45
CA MET A 72 -6.94 -10.78 20.81
C MET A 72 -6.10 -10.81 19.53
N LEU A 73 -6.16 -9.75 18.72
CA LEU A 73 -5.37 -9.66 17.49
C LEU A 73 -3.88 -9.59 17.81
N MET A 74 -3.49 -8.76 18.80
CA MET A 74 -2.10 -8.65 19.25
C MET A 74 -1.60 -9.95 19.86
N ASP A 75 -2.41 -10.62 20.68
CA ASP A 75 -2.03 -11.90 21.28
C ASP A 75 -1.89 -13.02 20.24
N PHE A 76 -2.80 -13.07 19.26
CA PHE A 76 -2.70 -14.00 18.14
C PHE A 76 -1.39 -13.80 17.35
N TRP A 77 -1.06 -12.55 17.00
CA TRP A 77 0.21 -12.26 16.33
C TRP A 77 1.41 -12.57 17.23
N ARG A 78 1.28 -12.36 18.54
CA ARG A 78 2.30 -12.72 19.52
C ARG A 78 2.66 -14.19 19.49
N GLU A 79 1.64 -15.02 19.60
CA GLU A 79 1.76 -16.47 19.52
C GLU A 79 2.30 -16.94 18.17
N CYS A 80 1.84 -16.35 17.06
CA CYS A 80 2.35 -16.68 15.74
C CYS A 80 3.87 -16.44 15.63
N ILE A 81 4.35 -15.28 16.07
CA ILE A 81 5.77 -14.97 16.03
C ILE A 81 6.56 -15.88 16.98
N LEU A 82 6.05 -16.15 18.18
CA LEU A 82 6.69 -17.08 19.12
C LEU A 82 6.76 -18.51 18.58
N PHE A 83 5.70 -18.96 17.90
CA PHE A 83 5.67 -20.26 17.25
C PHE A 83 6.76 -20.37 16.19
N TRP A 84 6.88 -19.38 15.30
CA TRP A 84 7.92 -19.36 14.27
C TRP A 84 9.32 -19.13 14.84
N SER A 85 9.47 -18.33 15.91
CA SER A 85 10.77 -18.11 16.55
C SER A 85 11.29 -19.38 17.19
N ASN A 86 10.43 -20.15 17.86
CA ASN A 86 10.78 -21.46 18.39
C ASN A 86 11.21 -22.42 17.29
N LEU A 87 10.49 -22.45 16.15
CA LEU A 87 10.85 -23.29 15.01
C LEU A 87 12.21 -22.89 14.39
N LEU A 88 12.53 -21.60 14.40
CA LEU A 88 13.79 -21.04 13.88
C LEU A 88 14.92 -21.02 14.94
N ASN A 89 14.69 -21.55 16.14
CA ASN A 89 15.62 -21.50 17.28
C ASN A 89 16.09 -20.07 17.64
N ILE A 90 15.20 -19.09 17.50
CA ILE A 90 15.46 -17.70 17.87
C ILE A 90 14.95 -17.49 19.32
N PRO A 91 15.78 -17.01 20.26
CA PRO A 91 15.43 -16.90 21.67
C PRO A 91 14.57 -15.65 21.94
N PHE A 92 13.35 -15.64 21.41
CA PHE A 92 12.33 -14.65 21.73
C PHE A 92 11.54 -15.08 22.95
N THR A 93 11.36 -14.16 23.89
CA THR A 93 10.47 -14.34 25.04
C THR A 93 9.51 -13.17 25.12
N LEU A 94 8.36 -13.38 25.75
CA LEU A 94 7.47 -12.28 26.13
C LEU A 94 7.82 -11.83 27.54
N SER A 95 8.09 -10.55 27.70
CA SER A 95 8.33 -9.94 29.01
C SER A 95 7.46 -8.70 29.17
N PRO A 96 6.84 -8.47 30.33
CA PRO A 96 6.15 -7.21 30.60
C PRO A 96 7.18 -6.07 30.64
N GLN A 97 7.07 -5.14 29.68
CA GLN A 97 7.97 -3.99 29.59
C GLN A 97 7.27 -2.75 30.13
N LEU A 98 7.99 -1.94 30.90
CA LEU A 98 7.45 -0.70 31.41
C LEU A 98 7.33 0.29 30.26
N ASP A 99 6.11 0.72 29.95
CA ASP A 99 5.88 1.83 29.04
C ASP A 99 5.96 3.17 29.80
N SER A 100 6.18 4.25 29.06
CA SER A 100 6.31 5.63 29.56
C SER A 100 5.08 6.10 30.36
N GLY A 101 3.92 5.48 30.13
CA GLY A 101 2.67 5.69 30.87
C GLY A 101 2.48 4.80 32.10
N GLY A 102 3.48 4.02 32.53
CA GLY A 102 3.42 3.15 33.71
C GLY A 102 2.63 1.84 33.51
N GLN A 103 2.12 1.60 32.30
CA GLN A 103 1.51 0.33 31.93
C GLN A 103 2.58 -0.71 31.62
N ARG A 104 2.24 -2.00 31.82
CA ARG A 104 3.12 -3.13 31.51
C ARG A 104 2.55 -4.01 30.40
N PRO A 105 2.42 -3.48 29.16
CA PRO A 105 2.07 -4.35 28.06
C PRO A 105 3.14 -5.44 27.92
N LEU A 106 2.70 -6.64 27.54
CA LEU A 106 3.64 -7.66 27.11
C LEU A 106 4.43 -7.10 25.92
N ALA A 107 5.72 -7.30 25.89
CA ALA A 107 6.61 -6.91 24.81
C ALA A 107 7.52 -8.09 24.48
N TYR A 108 8.08 -8.12 23.28
CA TYR A 108 9.11 -9.10 22.99
C TYR A 108 10.40 -8.69 23.69
N ALA A 109 11.04 -9.64 24.34
CA ALA A 109 12.32 -9.48 24.99
C ALA A 109 13.27 -10.60 24.55
N GLY A 110 14.55 -10.40 24.81
CA GLY A 110 15.61 -11.30 24.36
C GLY A 110 16.09 -10.97 22.94
N GLY A 111 16.58 -11.98 22.24
CA GLY A 111 17.21 -11.83 20.93
C GLY A 111 18.67 -11.36 21.02
N LEU A 112 19.56 -12.13 20.40
CA LEU A 112 20.92 -11.68 20.09
C LEU A 112 20.84 -10.56 19.04
N PRO A 113 21.86 -9.67 18.96
CA PRO A 113 21.99 -8.79 17.80
C PRO A 113 21.85 -9.62 16.53
N ALA A 114 21.06 -9.13 15.57
CA ALA A 114 20.64 -9.89 14.39
C ALA A 114 21.84 -10.64 13.80
N PRO A 115 21.89 -11.99 13.92
CA PRO A 115 23.09 -12.73 13.58
C PRO A 115 23.39 -12.52 12.10
N ARG A 116 24.64 -12.14 11.81
CA ARG A 116 25.08 -11.97 10.43
C ARG A 116 24.92 -13.32 9.71
N PRO A 117 24.28 -13.35 8.53
CA PRO A 117 24.22 -14.58 7.75
C PRO A 117 25.63 -15.00 7.36
N GLY A 118 25.96 -16.28 7.62
CA GLY A 118 27.24 -16.85 7.19
C GLY A 118 27.40 -16.80 5.66
N ALA A 119 28.63 -16.85 5.18
CA ALA A 119 28.92 -16.84 3.74
C ALA A 119 28.21 -17.98 3.00
N THR A 120 28.12 -19.16 3.63
CA THR A 120 27.38 -20.32 3.13
C THR A 120 25.90 -20.04 3.00
N THR A 121 25.27 -19.45 4.03
CA THR A 121 23.86 -19.07 4.03
C THR A 121 23.55 -18.06 2.92
N LEU A 122 24.41 -17.05 2.72
CA LEU A 122 24.24 -16.06 1.65
C LEU A 122 24.27 -16.71 0.26
N TRP A 123 25.24 -17.58 0.00
CA TRP A 123 25.33 -18.28 -1.29
C TRP A 123 24.14 -19.21 -1.54
N VAL A 124 23.76 -20.02 -0.54
CA VAL A 124 22.62 -20.93 -0.66
C VAL A 124 21.33 -20.16 -0.91
N THR A 125 21.07 -19.11 -0.13
CA THR A 125 19.85 -18.29 -0.29
C THR A 125 19.87 -17.51 -1.60
N ALA A 126 21.03 -17.08 -2.10
CA ALA A 126 21.15 -16.48 -3.44
C ALA A 126 20.79 -17.46 -4.55
N LEU A 127 21.29 -18.70 -4.49
CA LEU A 127 20.96 -19.74 -5.47
C LEU A 127 19.47 -20.10 -5.45
N VAL A 128 18.88 -20.23 -4.27
CA VAL A 128 17.42 -20.48 -4.12
C VAL A 128 16.61 -19.32 -4.68
N THR A 129 17.00 -18.07 -4.38
CA THR A 129 16.30 -16.87 -4.86
C THR A 129 16.38 -16.76 -6.38
N LEU A 130 17.55 -17.02 -6.96
CA LEU A 130 17.76 -17.04 -8.41
C LEU A 130 16.92 -18.15 -9.06
N GLY A 131 16.92 -19.35 -8.48
CA GLY A 131 16.09 -20.47 -8.94
C GLY A 131 14.60 -20.15 -8.93
N ALA A 132 14.10 -19.55 -7.84
CA ALA A 132 12.70 -19.13 -7.72
C ALA A 132 12.34 -18.03 -8.73
N LEU A 133 13.25 -17.09 -9.00
CA LEU A 133 13.06 -16.05 -10.01
C LEU A 133 13.02 -16.65 -11.43
N VAL A 134 13.97 -17.55 -11.75
CA VAL A 134 14.02 -18.28 -13.02
C VAL A 134 12.73 -19.08 -13.23
N LEU A 135 12.26 -19.79 -12.21
CA LEU A 135 11.02 -20.57 -12.23
C LEU A 135 9.77 -19.69 -12.41
N SER A 136 9.84 -18.40 -12.06
CA SER A 136 8.75 -17.44 -12.23
C SER A 136 8.57 -16.94 -13.68
N PHE A 137 9.58 -17.06 -14.55
CA PHE A 137 9.48 -16.65 -15.95
C PHE A 137 8.63 -17.58 -16.85
N PRO A 138 8.78 -18.92 -16.82
CA PRO A 138 8.00 -19.83 -17.66
C PRO A 138 6.53 -19.98 -17.24
N MET A 139 6.11 -19.40 -16.11
CA MET A 139 4.70 -19.35 -15.68
C MET A 139 3.87 -18.42 -16.59
N LYS A 140 3.53 -18.91 -17.79
CA LYS A 140 2.82 -18.16 -18.83
C LYS A 140 1.32 -17.98 -18.56
N HIS A 141 0.59 -18.99 -18.08
CA HIS A 141 -0.89 -18.88 -17.98
C HIS A 141 -1.60 -19.59 -16.81
N ALA A 142 -0.92 -20.27 -15.87
CA ALA A 142 -1.64 -21.19 -14.97
C ALA A 142 -1.95 -20.69 -13.54
N LYS A 143 -1.26 -19.70 -12.95
CA LYS A 143 -1.49 -19.30 -11.54
C LYS A 143 -1.16 -17.82 -11.30
N LEU A 144 -1.99 -16.91 -11.79
CA LEU A 144 -1.91 -15.47 -11.46
C LEU A 144 -1.75 -15.19 -9.95
N PRO A 145 -2.47 -15.85 -9.01
CA PRO A 145 -2.32 -15.53 -7.59
C PRO A 145 -0.98 -15.96 -6.98
N LEU A 146 -0.24 -16.90 -7.59
CA LEU A 146 1.03 -17.39 -7.03
C LEU A 146 2.25 -16.71 -7.64
N LYS A 147 2.14 -16.29 -8.91
CA LYS A 147 3.24 -15.65 -9.64
C LYS A 147 3.67 -14.32 -9.01
N TYR A 148 2.72 -13.49 -8.60
CA TYR A 148 3.04 -12.17 -8.04
C TYR A 148 3.66 -12.26 -6.64
N PRO A 149 3.13 -13.02 -5.68
CA PRO A 149 3.79 -13.20 -4.38
C PRO A 149 5.19 -13.75 -4.54
N LEU A 150 5.39 -14.77 -5.39
CA LEU A 150 6.71 -15.35 -5.63
C LEU A 150 7.72 -14.30 -6.15
N ARG A 151 7.30 -13.43 -7.07
CA ARG A 151 8.13 -12.32 -7.57
C ARG A 151 8.43 -11.29 -6.50
N ILE A 152 7.43 -10.94 -5.69
CA ILE A 152 7.61 -9.98 -4.59
C ILE A 152 8.62 -10.54 -3.58
N PHE A 153 8.44 -11.79 -3.13
CA PHE A 153 9.37 -12.43 -2.20
C PHE A 153 10.78 -12.54 -2.77
N THR A 154 10.93 -12.92 -4.04
CA THR A 154 12.26 -13.01 -4.67
C THR A 154 12.94 -11.64 -4.81
N VAL A 155 12.19 -10.58 -5.15
CA VAL A 155 12.74 -9.23 -5.21
C VAL A 155 13.14 -8.73 -3.82
N VAL A 156 12.30 -8.93 -2.80
CA VAL A 156 12.60 -8.56 -1.40
C VAL A 156 13.84 -9.31 -0.92
N GLN A 157 13.91 -10.63 -1.16
CA GLN A 157 15.05 -11.46 -0.78
C GLN A 157 16.33 -11.06 -1.52
N ALA A 158 16.25 -10.74 -2.82
CA ALA A 158 17.37 -10.24 -3.59
C ALA A 158 17.89 -8.89 -3.04
N GLY A 159 16.99 -8.00 -2.63
CA GLY A 159 17.34 -6.76 -1.95
C GLY A 159 18.08 -7.00 -0.63
N ALA A 160 17.59 -7.93 0.19
CA ALA A 160 18.25 -8.32 1.44
C ALA A 160 19.65 -8.92 1.21
N LEU A 161 19.80 -9.79 0.21
CA LEU A 161 21.09 -10.36 -0.17
C LEU A 161 22.09 -9.30 -0.63
N LEU A 162 21.63 -8.37 -1.48
CA LEU A 162 22.45 -7.27 -1.96
C LEU A 162 22.91 -6.38 -0.80
N TYR A 163 22.01 -6.07 0.14
CA TYR A 163 22.35 -5.32 1.34
C TYR A 163 23.45 -6.00 2.15
N PHE A 164 23.30 -7.28 2.48
CA PHE A 164 24.30 -8.01 3.29
C PHE A 164 25.62 -8.28 2.54
N TRP A 165 25.62 -8.25 1.21
CA TRP A 165 26.86 -8.26 0.42
C TRP A 165 27.59 -6.91 0.39
N LEU A 166 26.86 -5.80 0.30
CA LEU A 166 27.45 -4.45 0.22
C LEU A 166 27.84 -3.89 1.59
N LEU A 167 27.01 -4.14 2.62
CA LEU A 167 27.27 -3.75 3.99
C LEU A 167 27.40 -5.00 4.86
N PRO A 168 28.63 -5.54 5.03
CA PRO A 168 28.87 -6.73 5.84
C PRO A 168 28.74 -6.48 7.37
N GLY A 169 28.35 -5.27 7.77
CA GLY A 169 27.99 -4.97 9.15
C GLY A 169 26.74 -5.72 9.59
N GLY A 170 26.61 -5.97 10.89
CA GLY A 170 25.36 -6.50 11.45
C GLY A 170 24.20 -5.51 11.23
N PHE A 171 22.97 -6.01 11.21
CA PHE A 171 21.79 -5.15 11.11
C PHE A 171 21.74 -4.23 12.34
N PRO A 172 21.53 -2.91 12.17
CA PRO A 172 21.60 -1.95 13.28
C PRO A 172 20.43 -2.07 14.28
N TYR A 173 19.40 -2.84 13.92
CA TYR A 173 18.25 -3.10 14.77
C TYR A 173 18.30 -4.53 15.34
N SER A 174 17.84 -4.71 16.58
CA SER A 174 17.55 -6.04 17.09
C SER A 174 16.27 -6.56 16.41
N MET A 175 16.24 -7.86 16.08
CA MET A 175 15.06 -8.47 15.46
C MET A 175 13.81 -8.29 16.34
N VAL A 176 13.99 -8.35 17.65
CA VAL A 176 12.96 -8.12 18.67
C VAL A 176 12.33 -6.74 18.54
N ARG A 177 13.16 -5.70 18.49
CA ARG A 177 12.68 -4.32 18.36
C ARG A 177 11.94 -4.11 17.03
N HIS A 178 12.48 -4.66 15.95
CA HIS A 178 11.83 -4.55 14.64
C HIS A 178 10.47 -5.25 14.59
N SER A 179 10.34 -6.44 15.18
CA SER A 179 9.06 -7.15 15.26
C SER A 179 8.02 -6.41 16.10
N GLU A 180 8.46 -5.81 17.21
CA GLU A 180 7.57 -5.02 18.06
C GLU A 180 7.11 -3.71 17.38
N GLU A 181 8.03 -3.00 16.70
CA GLU A 181 7.70 -1.81 15.90
C GLU A 181 6.70 -2.14 14.78
N LEU A 182 6.85 -3.29 14.10
CA LEU A 182 5.88 -3.74 13.09
C LEU A 182 4.49 -4.04 13.68
N MET A 183 4.43 -4.61 14.88
CA MET A 183 3.16 -4.88 15.57
C MET A 183 2.47 -3.61 16.06
N THR A 184 3.25 -2.60 16.43
CA THR A 184 2.74 -1.35 17.02
C THR A 184 2.54 -0.23 16.00
N ILE A 185 3.01 -0.40 14.76
CA ILE A 185 2.81 0.54 13.66
C ILE A 185 1.32 0.84 13.48
N GLY A 186 0.97 2.12 13.59
CA GLY A 186 -0.41 2.61 13.49
C GLY A 186 -1.21 2.64 14.80
N TYR A 187 -0.61 2.21 15.92
CA TYR A 187 -1.21 2.29 17.26
C TYR A 187 -0.46 3.21 18.24
N ALA A 188 0.66 3.80 17.79
CA ALA A 188 1.46 4.78 18.54
C ALA A 188 0.88 6.19 18.43
#